data_AF-A0A261EVF4-F1
#
_entry.id   AF-A0A261EVF4-F1
#
_cell.length_a   1.000
_cell.length_b   1.000
_cell.length_c   1.000
_cell.angle_alpha   90.00
_cell.angle_beta   90.00
_cell.angle_gamma   90.00
#
_symmetry.space_group_name_H-M   'P 1'
#
loop_
_entity.id
_entity.type
_entity.pdbx_description
1 polymer ?
#
loop_
_entity_poly.entity_id
_entity_poly.type
_entity_poly.pdbx_seq_one_letter_code
_entity_poly.pdbx_strand_id
1 'polypeptide(L)'
;MRVLVVTVIYAAILSINHSHLRWTAHFRFRKWLRPAIRLFPYLLGLCITGSPKGSNSFAGFLAAIICAVLFSLVQYKSMVMILAPGSPELYPPYKSRVEKYRQAGFQVLAGPFQELFYRGSLVVVLQELLPAYLIAIISSLLFVLEHVVQFESGRKWRISDYCLQALVGLVASIIVLYGGTLGAACFFHFLVNLPHTILYFKIPYLKDQKC
;
A
#
# COMPACT_ATOMS: atom_id res chain seq x y z
N MET A 1 25.72 -9.08 0.61
CA MET A 1 24.64 -10.08 0.74
C MET A 1 23.25 -9.45 0.90
N ARG A 2 23.03 -8.50 1.83
CA ARG A 2 21.71 -7.87 2.08
C ARG A 2 21.08 -7.19 0.85
N VAL A 3 21.88 -6.48 0.04
CA VAL A 3 21.43 -5.86 -1.22
C VAL A 3 20.81 -6.89 -2.16
N LEU A 4 21.52 -7.99 -2.41
CA LEU A 4 21.05 -9.07 -3.28
C LEU A 4 19.71 -9.65 -2.77
N VAL A 5 19.59 -9.87 -1.45
CA VAL A 5 18.35 -10.38 -0.85
C VAL A 5 17.18 -9.41 -1.09
N VAL A 6 17.36 -8.12 -0.83
CA VAL A 6 16.30 -7.12 -1.05
C VAL A 6 15.92 -7.02 -2.52
N THR A 7 16.89 -7.10 -3.44
CA THR A 7 16.62 -7.11 -4.89
C THR A 7 15.80 -8.34 -5.30
N VAL A 8 16.13 -9.52 -4.78
CA VAL A 8 15.37 -10.75 -5.05
C VAL A 8 13.95 -10.65 -4.50
N ILE A 9 13.78 -10.13 -3.29
CA ILE A 9 12.45 -9.91 -2.69
C ILE A 9 11.66 -8.89 -3.50
N TYR A 10 12.28 -7.81 -3.97
CA TYR A 10 11.62 -6.83 -4.83
C TYR A 10 11.16 -7.46 -6.16
N ALA A 11 12.01 -8.25 -6.81
CA ALA A 11 11.64 -8.98 -8.01
C ALA A 11 10.47 -9.95 -7.74
N ALA A 12 10.46 -10.62 -6.58
CA ALA A 12 9.35 -11.49 -6.17
C ALA A 12 8.05 -10.69 -5.95
N ILE A 13 8.12 -9.51 -5.32
CA ILE A 13 6.97 -8.60 -5.15
C ILE A 13 6.38 -8.25 -6.53
N LEU A 14 7.21 -7.78 -7.46
CA LEU A 14 6.77 -7.42 -8.82
C LEU A 14 6.15 -8.62 -9.54
N SER A 15 6.82 -9.78 -9.51
CA SER A 15 6.34 -11.01 -10.17
C SER A 15 5.01 -11.49 -9.60
N ILE A 16 4.88 -11.55 -8.26
CA ILE A 16 3.67 -12.00 -7.58
C ILE A 16 2.51 -11.04 -7.85
N ASN A 17 2.76 -9.73 -7.83
CA ASN A 17 1.76 -8.71 -8.07
C ASN A 17 1.27 -8.67 -9.52
N HIS A 18 2.16 -8.90 -10.48
CA HIS A 18 1.82 -9.08 -11.89
C HIS A 18 1.05 -10.38 -12.12
N SER A 19 1.37 -11.46 -11.39
CA SER A 19 0.73 -12.75 -11.60
C SER A 19 -0.74 -12.78 -11.10
N HIS A 20 -1.59 -13.48 -11.85
CA HIS A 20 -2.96 -13.78 -11.43
C HIS A 20 -3.06 -14.87 -10.34
N LEU A 21 -1.96 -15.57 -10.02
CA LEU A 21 -1.90 -16.67 -9.06
C LEU A 21 -3.01 -17.72 -9.27
N ARG A 22 -3.29 -18.10 -10.54
CA ARG A 22 -4.42 -18.98 -10.91
C ARG A 22 -4.40 -20.33 -10.19
N TRP A 23 -3.21 -20.86 -9.90
CA TRP A 23 -3.01 -22.11 -9.15
C TRP A 23 -3.62 -22.07 -7.74
N THR A 24 -3.79 -20.88 -7.14
CA THR A 24 -4.45 -20.77 -5.82
C THR A 24 -5.93 -21.16 -5.87
N ALA A 25 -6.55 -21.23 -7.05
CA ALA A 25 -7.97 -21.58 -7.21
C ALA A 25 -8.32 -22.98 -6.68
N HIS A 26 -7.34 -23.89 -6.63
CA HIS A 26 -7.50 -25.28 -6.18
C HIS A 26 -7.54 -25.44 -4.66
N PHE A 27 -7.21 -24.40 -3.87
CA PHE A 27 -7.15 -24.50 -2.41
C PHE A 27 -8.46 -24.09 -1.75
N ARG A 28 -8.89 -24.83 -0.72
CA ARG A 28 -10.10 -24.52 0.09
C ARG A 28 -10.07 -23.11 0.68
N PHE A 29 -8.88 -22.62 1.02
CA PHE A 29 -8.64 -21.30 1.62
C PHE A 29 -8.11 -20.25 0.62
N ARG A 30 -8.34 -20.44 -0.70
CA ARG A 30 -7.88 -19.53 -1.77
C ARG A 30 -8.15 -18.04 -1.52
N LYS A 31 -9.26 -17.75 -0.83
CA LYS A 31 -9.70 -16.38 -0.50
C LYS A 31 -8.72 -15.63 0.39
N TRP A 32 -7.96 -16.35 1.23
CA TRP A 32 -6.95 -15.84 2.17
C TRP A 32 -5.53 -16.07 1.65
N LEU A 33 -5.33 -17.18 0.95
CA LEU A 33 -4.02 -17.57 0.42
C LEU A 33 -3.44 -16.50 -0.52
N ARG A 34 -4.25 -15.99 -1.45
CA ARG A 34 -3.76 -15.01 -2.44
C ARG A 34 -3.33 -13.68 -1.79
N PRO A 35 -4.13 -13.05 -0.90
CA PRO A 35 -3.67 -11.92 -0.10
C PRO A 35 -2.41 -12.22 0.72
N ALA A 36 -2.35 -13.37 1.40
CA ALA A 36 -1.20 -13.74 2.23
C ALA A 36 0.08 -13.85 1.40
N ILE A 37 0.05 -14.52 0.23
CA ILE A 37 1.19 -14.63 -0.69
C ILE A 37 1.64 -13.26 -1.19
N ARG A 38 0.70 -12.33 -1.43
CA ARG A 38 1.03 -10.96 -1.86
C ARG A 38 1.68 -10.15 -0.75
N LEU A 39 1.22 -10.28 0.49
CA LEU A 39 1.75 -9.52 1.63
C LEU A 39 3.04 -10.12 2.21
N PHE A 40 3.24 -11.43 2.07
CA PHE A 40 4.35 -12.14 2.70
C PHE A 40 5.75 -11.65 2.31
N PRO A 41 6.08 -11.38 1.02
CA PRO A 41 7.40 -10.88 0.63
C PRO A 41 7.80 -9.59 1.35
N TYR A 42 6.83 -8.71 1.63
CA TYR A 42 7.11 -7.45 2.31
C TYR A 42 7.55 -7.65 3.77
N LEU A 43 6.94 -8.62 4.45
CA LEU A 43 7.31 -9.01 5.82
C LEU A 43 8.66 -9.74 5.84
N LEU A 44 8.88 -10.63 4.86
CA LEU A 44 10.10 -11.43 4.77
C LEU A 44 11.36 -10.55 4.69
N GLY A 45 11.30 -9.45 3.91
CA GLY A 45 12.39 -8.50 3.83
C GLY A 45 12.80 -7.96 5.20
N LEU A 46 11.81 -7.60 6.02
CA LEU A 46 12.04 -7.02 7.34
C LEU A 46 12.65 -8.05 8.30
N CYS A 47 12.19 -9.30 8.25
CA CYS A 47 12.75 -10.39 9.07
C CYS A 47 14.24 -10.65 8.76
N ILE A 48 14.67 -10.46 7.51
CA ILE A 48 16.06 -10.72 7.10
C ILE A 48 16.97 -9.51 7.32
N THR A 49 16.48 -8.31 7.03
CA THR A 49 17.29 -7.08 7.06
C THR A 49 17.24 -6.36 8.41
N GLY A 50 16.19 -6.58 9.20
CA GLY A 50 15.89 -5.83 10.42
C GLY A 50 15.12 -4.54 10.12
N SER A 51 14.87 -3.74 11.16
CA SER A 51 14.20 -2.44 11.05
C SER A 51 15.21 -1.29 11.08
N PRO A 52 14.90 -0.14 10.46
CA PRO A 52 15.67 1.09 10.65
C PRO A 52 15.81 1.41 12.13
N LYS A 53 16.98 1.89 12.55
CA LYS A 53 17.20 2.36 13.91
C LYS A 53 16.56 3.74 14.04
N GLY A 54 15.59 3.88 14.93
CA GLY A 54 15.03 5.18 15.26
C GLY A 54 14.19 5.14 16.53
N SER A 55 13.97 6.32 17.10
CA SER A 55 13.14 6.48 18.29
C SER A 55 11.68 6.46 17.86
N ASN A 56 10.84 5.70 18.58
CA ASN A 56 9.38 5.77 18.46
C ASN A 56 8.88 7.13 18.94
N SER A 57 9.15 8.17 18.16
CA SER A 57 8.89 9.56 18.53
C SER A 57 7.42 9.91 18.28
N PHE A 58 6.79 10.53 19.28
CA PHE A 58 5.45 11.09 19.16
C PHE A 58 5.34 12.07 17.98
N ALA A 59 6.40 12.85 17.75
CA ALA A 59 6.49 13.80 16.64
C ALA A 59 6.32 13.12 15.27
N GLY A 60 6.89 11.92 15.07
CA GLY A 60 6.72 11.16 13.83
C GLY A 60 5.25 10.77 13.57
N PHE A 61 4.53 10.32 14.60
CA PHE A 61 3.10 10.02 14.49
C PHE A 61 2.24 11.26 14.27
N LEU A 62 2.58 12.39 14.91
CA LEU A 62 1.89 13.65 14.68
C LEU A 62 2.08 14.12 13.23
N ALA A 63 3.30 14.04 12.70
CA ALA A 63 3.58 14.33 11.30
C ALA A 63 2.81 13.40 10.35
N ALA A 64 2.76 12.10 10.66
CA ALA A 64 1.95 11.13 9.90
C ALA A 64 0.47 11.51 9.85
N ILE A 65 -0.12 11.93 10.98
CA ILE A 65 -1.52 12.37 11.03
C ILE A 65 -1.73 13.62 10.18
N ILE A 66 -0.89 14.66 10.36
CA ILE A 66 -1.00 15.92 9.64
C ILE A 66 -0.90 15.67 8.13
N CYS A 67 0.11 14.93 7.69
CA CYS A 67 0.27 14.59 6.28
C CYS A 67 -0.93 13.80 5.76
N ALA A 68 -1.41 12.78 6.48
CA ALA A 68 -2.56 11.98 6.02
C ALA A 68 -3.84 12.83 5.86
N VAL A 69 -4.07 13.79 6.76
CA VAL A 69 -5.18 14.75 6.64
C VAL A 69 -5.03 15.60 5.39
N LEU A 70 -3.84 16.16 5.14
CA LEU A 70 -3.57 16.97 3.93
C LEU A 70 -3.77 16.15 2.65
N PHE A 71 -3.29 14.90 2.61
CA PHE A 71 -3.53 14.00 1.48
C PHE A 71 -5.01 13.70 1.28
N SER A 72 -5.75 13.47 2.36
CA SER A 72 -7.19 13.23 2.31
C SER A 72 -7.95 14.44 1.76
N LEU A 73 -7.53 15.66 2.11
CA LEU A 73 -8.10 16.90 1.56
C LEU A 73 -7.86 17.03 0.05
N VAL A 74 -6.65 16.71 -0.42
CA VAL A 74 -6.32 16.72 -1.86
C VAL A 74 -7.14 15.67 -2.62
N GLN A 75 -7.31 14.48 -2.03
CA GLN A 75 -8.09 13.39 -2.62
C GLN A 75 -9.60 13.55 -2.48
N TYR A 76 -10.08 14.51 -1.68
CA TYR A 76 -11.50 14.67 -1.34
C TYR A 76 -12.40 14.74 -2.57
N LYS A 77 -12.02 15.49 -3.61
CA LYS A 77 -12.80 15.58 -4.85
C LYS A 77 -12.94 14.22 -5.55
N SER A 78 -11.86 13.46 -5.65
CA SER A 78 -11.87 12.11 -6.21
C SER A 78 -12.75 11.15 -5.40
N MET A 79 -12.71 11.29 -4.07
CA MET A 79 -13.57 10.50 -3.17
C MET A 79 -15.05 10.84 -3.31
N VAL A 80 -15.40 12.13 -3.42
CA VAL A 80 -16.78 12.58 -3.62
C VAL A 80 -17.32 12.08 -4.96
N MET A 81 -16.51 12.12 -6.02
CA MET A 81 -16.91 11.56 -7.32
C MET A 81 -17.23 10.06 -7.23
N ILE A 82 -16.45 9.28 -6.48
CA ILE A 82 -16.73 7.86 -6.24
C ILE A 82 -18.08 7.65 -5.54
N LEU A 83 -18.49 8.56 -4.66
CA LEU A 83 -19.75 8.50 -3.92
C LEU A 83 -20.95 9.05 -4.69
N ALA A 84 -20.74 9.69 -5.84
CA ALA A 84 -21.83 10.26 -6.62
C ALA A 84 -22.77 9.13 -7.11
N PRO A 85 -24.10 9.27 -6.94
CA PRO A 85 -25.08 8.34 -7.50
C PRO A 85 -24.86 8.21 -9.01
N GLY A 86 -24.73 6.98 -9.52
CA GLY A 86 -24.50 6.75 -10.95
C GLY A 86 -23.04 6.53 -11.36
N SER A 87 -22.13 6.25 -10.41
CA SER A 87 -20.75 5.79 -10.70
C SER A 87 -20.53 4.27 -10.53
N PRO A 88 -21.45 3.37 -10.97
CA PRO A 88 -21.35 1.92 -10.72
C PRO A 88 -20.12 1.27 -11.38
N GLU A 89 -19.48 1.96 -12.34
CA GLU A 89 -18.31 1.47 -13.06
C GLU A 89 -17.06 1.37 -12.18
N LEU A 90 -16.93 2.21 -11.15
CA LEU A 90 -15.70 2.23 -10.34
C LEU A 90 -15.67 1.04 -9.39
N TYR A 91 -16.77 0.67 -8.75
CA TYR A 91 -16.79 -0.46 -7.82
C TYR A 91 -17.98 -1.37 -8.09
N PRO A 92 -17.78 -2.52 -8.75
CA PRO A 92 -18.87 -3.47 -8.94
C PRO A 92 -19.40 -3.92 -7.58
N PRO A 93 -20.71 -4.11 -7.44
CA PRO A 93 -21.32 -4.51 -6.19
C PRO A 93 -20.80 -5.87 -5.70
N TYR A 94 -20.72 -6.01 -4.39
CA TYR A 94 -20.16 -7.18 -3.74
C TYR A 94 -21.08 -8.40 -3.79
N LYS A 95 -20.51 -9.60 -4.00
CA LYS A 95 -21.28 -10.86 -3.96
C LYS A 95 -21.67 -11.26 -2.54
N SER A 96 -20.91 -10.82 -1.52
CA SER A 96 -21.18 -11.15 -0.12
C SER A 96 -20.56 -10.15 0.86
N ARG A 97 -21.09 -10.09 2.09
CA ARG A 97 -20.48 -9.34 3.21
C ARG A 97 -19.04 -9.74 3.48
N VAL A 98 -18.77 -11.04 3.46
CA VAL A 98 -17.42 -11.60 3.68
C VAL A 98 -16.42 -11.08 2.64
N GLU A 99 -16.82 -11.00 1.37
CA GLU A 99 -15.97 -10.46 0.32
C GLU A 99 -15.63 -8.98 0.55
N LYS A 100 -16.63 -8.19 0.97
CA LYS A 100 -16.49 -6.77 1.29
C LYS A 100 -15.51 -6.54 2.45
N TYR A 101 -15.73 -7.20 3.59
CA TYR A 101 -14.83 -7.08 4.75
C TYR A 101 -13.40 -7.53 4.42
N ARG A 102 -13.25 -8.58 3.61
CA ARG A 102 -11.94 -9.05 3.17
C ARG A 102 -11.24 -8.02 2.29
N GLN A 103 -11.93 -7.43 1.31
CA GLN A 103 -11.31 -6.39 0.46
C GLN A 103 -10.97 -5.14 1.27
N ALA A 104 -11.87 -4.71 2.15
CA ALA A 104 -11.61 -3.59 3.07
C ALA A 104 -10.38 -3.87 3.95
N GLY A 105 -10.30 -5.05 4.57
CA GLY A 105 -9.16 -5.46 5.39
C GLY A 105 -7.86 -5.52 4.59
N PHE A 106 -7.90 -6.06 3.37
CA PHE A 106 -6.73 -6.07 2.50
C PHE A 106 -6.27 -4.66 2.13
N GLN A 107 -7.19 -3.75 1.76
CA GLN A 107 -6.86 -2.37 1.41
C GLN A 107 -6.19 -1.63 2.57
N VAL A 108 -6.71 -1.83 3.79
CA VAL A 108 -6.18 -1.22 5.01
C VAL A 108 -4.80 -1.74 5.35
N LEU A 109 -4.60 -3.07 5.24
CA LEU A 109 -3.36 -3.73 5.65
C LEU A 109 -2.27 -3.66 4.59
N ALA A 110 -2.61 -3.57 3.30
CA ALA A 110 -1.62 -3.56 2.23
C ALA A 110 -0.62 -2.40 2.37
N GLY A 111 -1.10 -1.21 2.70
CA GLY A 111 -0.25 -0.02 2.88
C GLY A 111 0.84 -0.22 3.94
N PRO A 112 0.48 -0.53 5.20
CA PRO A 112 1.47 -0.86 6.24
C PRO A 112 2.47 -1.95 5.83
N PHE A 113 2.02 -3.01 5.17
CA PHE A 113 2.93 -4.07 4.70
C PHE A 113 3.90 -3.56 3.65
N GLN A 114 3.45 -2.77 2.67
CA GLN A 114 4.33 -2.14 1.69
C GLN A 114 5.43 -1.30 2.39
N GLU A 115 5.08 -0.55 3.43
CA GLU A 115 6.06 0.23 4.20
C GLU A 115 7.13 -0.62 4.89
N LEU A 116 6.80 -1.83 5.39
CA LEU A 116 7.79 -2.74 5.99
C LEU A 116 8.93 -3.08 5.01
N PHE A 117 8.64 -3.15 3.72
CA PHE A 117 9.65 -3.36 2.71
C PHE A 117 10.33 -2.05 2.31
N TYR A 118 9.57 -1.07 1.81
CA TYR A 118 10.13 0.12 1.18
C TYR A 118 10.81 1.07 2.16
N ARG A 119 10.28 1.17 3.39
CA ARG A 119 10.76 2.07 4.44
C ARG A 119 11.45 1.30 5.55
N GLY A 120 11.16 0.02 5.71
CA GLY A 120 11.91 -0.87 6.57
C GLY A 120 13.16 -1.41 5.87
N SER A 121 12.96 -2.48 5.12
CA SER A 121 14.05 -3.31 4.57
C SER A 121 14.97 -2.57 3.60
N LEU A 122 14.37 -1.85 2.65
CA LEU A 122 15.10 -1.16 1.60
C LEU A 122 15.94 0.00 2.17
N VAL A 123 15.38 0.78 3.09
CA VAL A 123 16.12 1.86 3.77
C VAL A 123 17.31 1.32 4.54
N VAL A 124 17.13 0.22 5.30
CA VAL A 124 18.21 -0.40 6.08
C VAL A 124 19.39 -0.81 5.20
N VAL A 125 19.12 -1.26 3.98
CA VAL A 125 20.16 -1.68 3.04
C VAL A 125 20.80 -0.49 2.32
N LEU A 126 20.01 0.51 1.93
CA LEU A 126 20.52 1.65 1.17
C LEU A 126 21.26 2.69 2.04
N GLN A 127 20.97 2.76 3.35
CA GLN A 127 21.65 3.69 4.27
C GLN A 127 23.16 3.43 4.38
N GLU A 128 23.61 2.21 4.06
CA GLU A 128 25.03 1.84 4.03
C GLU A 128 25.74 2.35 2.74
N LEU A 129 24.98 2.78 1.73
CA LEU A 129 25.48 3.03 0.37
C LEU A 129 25.21 4.45 -0.14
N LEU A 130 24.14 5.08 0.33
CA LEU A 130 23.61 6.31 -0.25
C LEU A 130 23.24 7.32 0.83
N PRO A 131 23.30 8.64 0.53
CA PRO A 131 22.76 9.66 1.41
C PRO A 131 21.23 9.61 1.48
N ALA A 132 20.67 10.05 2.62
CA ALA A 132 19.25 9.93 2.95
C ALA A 132 18.30 10.46 1.86
N TYR A 133 18.60 11.59 1.22
CA TYR A 133 17.74 12.17 0.18
C TYR A 133 17.62 11.26 -1.06
N LEU A 134 18.71 10.58 -1.47
CA LEU A 134 18.65 9.62 -2.58
C LEU A 134 17.86 8.38 -2.20
N ILE A 135 17.98 7.90 -0.96
CA ILE A 135 17.19 6.78 -0.45
C ILE A 135 15.69 7.09 -0.53
N ALA A 136 15.29 8.31 -0.12
CA ALA A 136 13.90 8.73 -0.16
C ALA A 136 13.34 8.72 -1.59
N ILE A 137 14.10 9.23 -2.55
CA ILE A 137 13.76 9.24 -3.98
C ILE A 137 13.67 7.81 -4.54
N ILE A 138 14.71 7.00 -4.35
CA ILE A 138 14.76 5.63 -4.89
C ILE A 138 13.63 4.78 -4.31
N SER A 139 13.42 4.83 -2.99
CA SER A 139 12.33 4.10 -2.33
C SER A 139 10.96 4.52 -2.85
N SER A 140 10.73 5.81 -3.09
CA SER A 140 9.50 6.32 -3.70
C SER A 140 9.33 5.84 -5.15
N LEU A 141 10.38 5.87 -5.98
CA LEU A 141 10.31 5.40 -7.36
C LEU A 141 10.01 3.90 -7.45
N LEU A 142 10.66 3.07 -6.63
CA LEU A 142 10.38 1.63 -6.58
C LEU A 142 8.97 1.32 -6.06
N PHE A 143 8.46 2.16 -5.15
CA PHE A 143 7.07 2.07 -4.71
C PHE A 143 6.07 2.38 -5.84
N VAL A 144 6.33 3.43 -6.63
CA VAL A 144 5.49 3.76 -7.80
C VAL A 144 5.61 2.68 -8.89
N LEU A 145 6.81 2.16 -9.14
CA LEU A 145 7.03 1.12 -10.14
C LEU A 145 6.22 -0.14 -9.84
N GLU A 146 6.06 -0.53 -8.58
CA GLU A 146 5.16 -1.62 -8.20
C GLU A 146 3.71 -1.36 -8.63
N HIS A 147 3.22 -0.14 -8.44
CA HIS A 147 1.86 0.24 -8.85
C HIS A 147 1.69 0.25 -10.37
N VAL A 148 2.73 0.65 -11.11
CA VAL A 148 2.75 0.55 -12.58
C VAL A 148 2.64 -0.91 -13.04
N VAL A 149 3.34 -1.84 -12.37
CA VAL A 149 3.28 -3.27 -12.71
C VAL A 149 1.92 -3.89 -12.33
N GLN A 150 1.23 -3.35 -11.33
CA GLN A 150 -0.11 -3.79 -10.90
C GLN A 150 -1.26 -3.35 -11.83
N PHE A 151 -0.98 -2.63 -12.93
CA PHE A 151 -1.96 -1.99 -13.84
C PHE A 151 -3.01 -2.95 -14.47
N GLU A 152 -2.88 -4.27 -14.31
CA GLU A 152 -3.82 -5.26 -14.84
C GLU A 152 -5.24 -5.27 -14.23
N SER A 153 -5.54 -4.40 -13.26
CA SER A 153 -6.87 -4.37 -12.60
C SER A 153 -7.99 -3.71 -13.41
N GLY A 154 -7.76 -3.31 -14.65
CA GLY A 154 -8.78 -2.74 -15.55
C GLY A 154 -9.14 -1.27 -15.25
N ARG A 155 -8.59 -0.68 -14.17
CA ARG A 155 -8.66 0.77 -13.94
C ARG A 155 -7.49 1.46 -14.65
N LYS A 156 -7.80 2.42 -15.52
CA LYS A 156 -6.79 3.32 -16.12
C LYS A 156 -6.34 4.33 -15.06
N TRP A 157 -5.18 4.08 -14.46
CA TRP A 157 -4.49 5.07 -13.62
C TRP A 157 -4.10 6.29 -14.44
N ARG A 158 -4.34 7.48 -13.89
CA ARG A 158 -3.92 8.75 -14.47
C ARG A 158 -2.51 9.08 -13.95
N ILE A 159 -1.80 9.96 -14.66
CA ILE A 159 -0.48 10.46 -14.23
C ILE A 159 -0.55 11.03 -12.81
N SER A 160 -1.65 11.72 -12.48
CA SER A 160 -1.91 12.24 -11.13
C SER A 160 -1.87 11.18 -10.04
N ASP A 161 -2.31 9.95 -10.33
CA ASP A 161 -2.33 8.85 -9.35
C ASP A 161 -0.90 8.38 -9.06
N TYR A 162 -0.04 8.29 -10.08
CA TYR A 162 1.37 7.97 -9.90
C TYR A 162 2.13 9.08 -9.18
N CYS A 163 1.85 10.34 -9.50
CA CYS A 163 2.42 11.48 -8.77
C CYS A 163 2.03 11.45 -7.29
N LEU A 164 0.78 11.09 -7.00
CA LEU A 164 0.29 10.99 -5.63
C LEU A 164 0.95 9.83 -4.88
N GLN A 165 1.09 8.66 -5.50
CA GLN A 165 1.84 7.55 -4.91
C GLN A 165 3.31 7.89 -4.70
N ALA A 166 3.94 8.62 -5.62
CA ALA A 166 5.29 9.12 -5.46
C ALA A 166 5.41 10.04 -4.24
N LEU A 167 4.42 10.92 -4.05
CA LEU A 167 4.41 11.83 -2.91
C LEU A 167 4.16 11.08 -1.60
N VAL A 168 3.23 10.13 -1.56
CA VAL A 168 2.99 9.25 -0.40
C VAL A 168 4.29 8.54 -0.04
N GLY A 169 4.95 7.93 -1.04
CA GLY A 169 6.20 7.25 -0.83
C GLY A 169 7.33 8.16 -0.34
N LEU A 170 7.43 9.38 -0.88
CA LEU A 170 8.45 10.34 -0.47
C LEU A 170 8.23 10.80 0.98
N VAL A 171 6.99 11.13 1.34
CA VAL A 171 6.63 11.54 2.71
C VAL A 171 6.88 10.42 3.71
N ALA A 172 6.47 9.19 3.39
CA ALA A 172 6.74 8.03 4.23
C ALA A 172 8.26 7.80 4.42
N SER A 173 9.06 7.94 3.36
CA SER A 173 10.52 7.87 3.45
C SER A 173 11.11 8.96 4.35
N ILE A 174 10.63 10.20 4.24
CA ILE A 174 11.08 11.32 5.08
C ILE A 174 10.74 11.06 6.56
N ILE A 175 9.52 10.60 6.85
CA ILE A 175 9.10 10.23 8.21
C ILE A 175 10.05 9.20 8.82
N VAL A 176 10.46 8.18 8.06
CA VAL A 176 11.39 7.16 8.58
C VAL A 176 12.81 7.69 8.71
N LEU A 177 13.34 8.34 7.67
CA LEU A 177 14.75 8.76 7.63
C LEU A 177 15.06 9.87 8.65
N TYR A 178 14.11 10.77 8.91
CA TYR A 178 14.31 11.90 9.80
C TYR A 178 13.54 11.79 11.12
N GLY A 179 12.35 11.16 11.10
CA GLY A 179 11.54 10.94 12.30
C GLY A 179 11.84 9.61 13.01
N GLY A 180 12.58 8.69 12.38
CA GLY A 180 13.05 7.44 12.97
C GLY A 180 11.95 6.38 13.19
N THR A 181 10.77 6.53 12.60
CA THR A 181 9.60 5.71 12.96
C THR A 181 8.99 4.97 11.79
N LEU A 182 9.38 3.71 11.60
CA LEU A 182 8.71 2.82 10.64
C LEU A 182 7.22 2.69 10.97
N GLY A 183 6.87 2.59 12.26
CA GLY A 183 5.48 2.55 12.71
C GLY A 183 4.67 3.78 12.28
N ALA A 184 5.27 4.98 12.29
CA ALA A 184 4.58 6.18 11.84
C ALA A 184 4.38 6.21 10.33
N ALA A 185 5.33 5.70 9.53
CA ALA A 185 5.13 5.53 8.09
C ALA A 185 4.01 4.53 7.78
N CYS A 186 3.99 3.38 8.47
CA CYS A 186 2.90 2.41 8.38
C CYS A 186 1.55 3.05 8.74
N PHE A 187 1.52 3.84 9.82
CA PHE A 187 0.30 4.52 10.28
C PHE A 187 -0.15 5.62 9.32
N PHE A 188 0.79 6.41 8.78
CA PHE A 188 0.53 7.39 7.72
C PHE A 188 -0.16 6.72 6.52
N HIS A 189 0.43 5.64 5.99
CA HIS A 189 -0.14 4.96 4.83
C HIS A 189 -1.49 4.31 5.15
N PHE A 190 -1.65 3.72 6.34
CA PHE A 190 -2.95 3.27 6.84
C PHE A 190 -3.99 4.39 6.80
N LEU A 191 -3.67 5.58 7.30
CA LEU A 191 -4.58 6.73 7.33
C LEU A 191 -4.89 7.27 5.93
N VAL A 192 -3.94 7.24 4.99
CA VAL A 192 -4.18 7.61 3.59
C VAL A 192 -5.15 6.64 2.91
N ASN A 193 -5.10 5.35 3.24
CA ASN A 193 -6.00 4.33 2.68
C ASN A 193 -7.37 4.28 3.37
N LEU A 194 -7.46 4.70 4.63
CA LEU A 194 -8.67 4.61 5.45
C LEU A 194 -9.91 5.27 4.80
N PRO A 195 -9.82 6.48 4.22
CA PRO A 195 -10.96 7.09 3.53
C PRO A 195 -11.50 6.17 2.42
N HIS A 196 -10.64 5.58 1.59
CA HIS A 196 -11.04 4.61 0.55
C HIS A 196 -11.66 3.35 1.14
N THR A 197 -11.15 2.89 2.28
CA THR A 197 -11.76 1.78 3.03
C THR A 197 -13.18 2.09 3.48
N ILE A 198 -13.42 3.29 4.00
CA ILE A 198 -14.76 3.72 4.43
C ILE A 198 -15.71 3.77 3.22
N LEU A 199 -15.23 4.21 2.05
CA LEU A 199 -16.02 4.18 0.81
C LEU A 199 -16.49 2.77 0.46
N TYR A 200 -15.65 1.75 0.67
CA TYR A 200 -16.05 0.37 0.42
C TYR A 200 -17.30 -0.03 1.22
N PHE A 201 -17.44 0.44 2.45
CA PHE A 201 -18.60 0.17 3.30
C PHE A 201 -19.90 0.80 2.82
N LYS A 202 -19.84 1.85 1.98
CA LYS A 202 -21.02 2.53 1.42
C LYS A 202 -21.56 1.86 0.14
N ILE A 203 -20.80 0.95 -0.49
CA ILE A 203 -21.24 0.26 -1.71
C ILE A 203 -22.26 -0.84 -1.36
N PRO A 204 -23.44 -0.89 -2.05
CA PRO A 204 -24.49 -1.87 -1.80
C PRO A 204 -24.12 -3.29 -2.27
N TYR A 205 -24.87 -4.30 -1.80
CA TYR A 205 -24.71 -5.70 -2.20
C TYR A 205 -25.59 -6.04 -3.41
N LEU A 206 -25.13 -6.98 -4.25
CA LEU A 206 -25.93 -7.49 -5.38
C LEU A 206 -27.29 -8.06 -4.94
N LYS A 207 -27.40 -8.59 -3.72
CA LYS A 207 -28.66 -9.15 -3.18
C LYS A 207 -29.73 -8.09 -2.90
N ASP A 208 -29.34 -6.83 -2.75
CA ASP A 208 -30.24 -5.70 -2.51
C ASP A 208 -30.75 -5.10 -3.84
N GLN A 209 -30.23 -5.56 -4.98
CA GLN A 209 -30.66 -5.15 -6.33
C GLN A 209 -31.65 -6.14 -6.94
N LYS A 210 -32.65 -6.57 -6.15
CA LYS A 210 -33.84 -7.20 -6.73
C LYS A 210 -34.70 -6.07 -7.32
N CYS A 211 -34.67 -5.94 -8.64
CA CYS A 211 -35.81 -5.37 -9.38
C CYS A 211 -37.02 -6.31 -9.24
#